data_AF-A0A3N5EDQ2-F1
#
_entry.id   AF-A0A3N5EDQ2-F1
#
_cell.length_a   1.000
_cell.length_b   1.000
_cell.length_c   1.000
_cell.angle_alpha   90.00
_cell.angle_beta   90.00
_cell.angle_gamma   90.00
#
_symmetry.space_group_name_H-M   'P 1'
#
loop_
_entity.id
_entity.type
_entity.pdbx_description
1 polymer ?
#
loop_
_entity_poly.entity_id
_entity_poly.type
_entity_poly.pdbx_seq_one_letter_code
_entity_poly.pdbx_strand_id
1 'polypeptide(L)'
;MEFGKHLGKGIWGLADKALPVIYGLGYVVLVIRVLPAEEFGNFVLIQEIFLVISGLAAAFALQPLLKFAAEGGDNPKEVISAALLLNIAFIAVASLLAVAGKDLTGALLNSPTLAPLMLYLPAMLAASFIRNFTLTLLQSRYLFREVFWVDAMHFLGAPIG
;
A
#
# COMPACT_ATOMS: atom_id res chain seq x y z
N MET A 1 -31.72 13.81 -11.70
CA MET A 1 -30.62 14.68 -11.24
C MET A 1 -29.41 13.81 -10.90
N GLU A 2 -28.52 13.61 -11.87
CA GLU A 2 -27.34 12.74 -11.70
C GLU A 2 -26.25 13.35 -10.81
N PHE A 3 -26.25 14.68 -10.66
CA PHE A 3 -25.30 15.43 -9.85
C PHE A 3 -25.27 15.03 -8.37
N GLY A 4 -26.44 14.74 -7.77
CA GLY A 4 -26.53 14.28 -6.37
C GLY A 4 -25.92 12.90 -6.12
N LYS A 5 -26.00 11.99 -7.11
CA LYS A 5 -25.34 10.66 -7.05
C LYS A 5 -23.82 10.78 -7.15
N HIS A 6 -23.30 11.75 -7.90
CA HIS A 6 -21.85 12.00 -7.99
C HIS A 6 -21.30 12.70 -6.74
N LEU A 7 -22.06 13.63 -6.13
CA LEU A 7 -21.72 14.27 -4.86
C LEU A 7 -21.59 13.26 -3.71
N GLY A 8 -22.54 12.33 -3.61
CA GLY A 8 -22.51 11.27 -2.61
C GLY A 8 -21.34 10.30 -2.77
N LYS A 9 -20.83 10.08 -3.98
CA LYS A 9 -19.60 9.29 -4.20
C LYS A 9 -18.34 10.09 -3.91
N GLY A 10 -18.34 11.38 -4.27
CA GLY A 10 -17.24 12.30 -3.99
C GLY A 10 -16.94 12.46 -2.50
N ILE A 11 -17.96 12.47 -1.64
CA ILE A 11 -17.75 12.61 -0.19
C ILE A 11 -17.05 11.40 0.42
N TRP A 12 -17.34 10.18 -0.04
CA TRP A 12 -16.64 8.97 0.41
C TRP A 12 -15.19 8.95 -0.08
N GLY A 13 -14.93 9.40 -1.31
CA GLY A 13 -13.57 9.57 -1.81
C GLY A 13 -12.78 10.63 -1.03
N LEU A 14 -13.42 11.73 -0.61
CA LEU A 14 -12.79 12.74 0.24
C LEU A 14 -12.48 12.18 1.63
N ALA A 15 -13.45 11.50 2.25
CA ALA A 15 -13.29 10.88 3.56
C ALA A 15 -12.16 9.84 3.57
N ASP A 16 -12.04 9.04 2.50
CA ASP A 16 -10.95 8.08 2.29
C ASP A 16 -9.58 8.76 2.33
N LYS A 17 -9.42 9.91 1.68
CA LYS A 17 -8.15 10.65 1.68
C LYS A 17 -7.87 11.40 2.98
N ALA A 18 -8.87 11.65 3.82
CA ALA A 18 -8.66 12.21 5.15
C ALA A 18 -8.01 11.21 6.12
N LEU A 19 -8.25 9.90 5.95
CA LEU A 19 -7.70 8.85 6.82
C LEU A 19 -6.16 8.88 6.93
N PRO A 20 -5.38 8.85 5.83
CA PRO A 20 -3.91 8.90 5.92
C PRO A 20 -3.41 10.23 6.51
N VAL A 21 -4.15 11.33 6.36
CA VAL A 21 -3.80 12.62 6.97
C VAL A 21 -3.94 12.54 8.49
N ILE A 22 -5.07 12.01 8.98
CA ILE A 22 -5.31 11.82 10.42
C ILE A 22 -4.28 10.85 11.01
N TYR A 23 -4.01 9.73 10.31
CA TYR A 23 -2.99 8.78 10.70
C TYR A 23 -1.60 9.42 10.77
N GLY A 24 -1.24 10.23 9.76
CA GLY A 24 0.01 10.97 9.72
C GLY A 24 0.15 11.94 10.89
N LEU A 25 -0.91 12.65 11.27
CA LEU A 25 -0.91 13.52 12.46
C LEU A 25 -0.68 12.71 13.75
N GLY A 26 -1.37 11.57 13.91
CA GLY A 26 -1.15 10.67 15.03
C GLY A 26 0.30 10.14 15.07
N TYR A 27 0.83 9.76 13.91
CA TYR A 27 2.19 9.29 13.74
C TYR A 27 3.23 10.37 14.16
N VAL A 28 3.02 11.63 13.77
CA VAL A 28 3.87 12.76 14.21
C VAL A 28 3.89 12.90 15.74
N VAL A 29 2.72 12.81 16.38
CA VAL A 29 2.61 13.02 17.82
C VAL A 29 3.15 11.84 18.63
N LEU A 30 2.89 10.61 18.17
CA LEU A 30 3.14 9.38 18.95
C LEU A 30 4.47 8.70 18.62
N VAL A 31 4.96 8.82 17.38
CA VAL A 31 6.15 8.10 16.92
C VAL A 31 7.34 9.05 16.85
N ILE A 32 7.22 10.15 16.09
CA ILE A 32 8.34 11.09 15.87
C ILE A 32 8.85 11.70 17.17
N ARG A 33 7.95 11.98 18.12
CA ARG A 33 8.32 12.60 19.41
C ARG A 33 9.00 11.63 20.39
N VAL A 34 8.86 10.32 20.18
CA VAL A 34 9.25 9.30 21.15
C VAL A 34 10.50 8.56 20.70
N LEU A 35 10.67 8.31 19.40
CA LEU A 35 11.85 7.59 18.91
C LEU A 35 13.12 8.45 18.89
N PRO A 36 14.28 7.86 19.24
CA PRO A 36 15.58 8.46 18.96
C PRO A 36 15.76 8.75 17.46
N ALA A 37 16.49 9.82 17.14
CA ALA A 37 16.68 10.27 15.75
C ALA A 37 17.25 9.19 14.82
N GLU A 38 18.17 8.36 15.32
CA GLU A 38 18.77 7.26 14.56
C GLU A 38 17.75 6.16 14.23
N GLU A 39 16.99 5.69 15.23
CA GLU A 39 15.95 4.68 15.04
C GLU A 39 14.84 5.18 14.13
N PHE A 40 14.44 6.44 14.29
CA PHE A 40 13.47 7.09 13.43
C PHE A 40 13.96 7.18 11.98
N GLY A 41 15.23 7.55 11.76
CA GLY A 41 15.84 7.58 10.44
C GLY A 41 15.78 6.21 9.76
N ASN A 42 16.13 5.14 10.48
CA ASN A 42 16.07 3.77 9.97
C ASN A 42 14.65 3.32 9.66
N PHE A 43 13.69 3.68 10.52
CA PHE A 43 12.27 3.44 10.29
C PHE A 43 11.80 4.12 9.00
N VAL A 44 12.15 5.40 8.80
CA VAL A 44 11.78 6.12 7.56
C VAL A 44 12.42 5.46 6.34
N LEU A 45 13.69 5.07 6.40
CA LEU A 45 14.36 4.40 5.28
C LEU A 45 13.66 3.10 4.86
N ILE A 46 13.31 2.22 5.81
CA ILE A 46 12.59 0.99 5.46
C ILE A 46 11.19 1.28 4.91
N GLN A 47 10.49 2.28 5.44
CA GLN A 47 9.18 2.67 4.94
C GLN A 47 9.25 3.23 3.51
N GLU A 48 10.27 4.02 3.18
CA GLU A 48 10.48 4.54 1.83
C GLU A 48 10.83 3.42 0.85
N ILE A 49 11.69 2.47 1.24
CA ILE A 49 11.98 1.28 0.41
C ILE A 49 10.69 0.49 0.16
N PHE A 50 9.89 0.26 1.20
CA PHE A 50 8.58 -0.38 1.09
C PHE A 50 7.65 0.38 0.14
N LEU A 51 7.58 1.71 0.25
CA LEU A 51 6.74 2.57 -0.58
C LEU A 51 7.15 2.52 -2.04
N VAL A 52 8.46 2.59 -2.34
CA VAL A 52 9.00 2.50 -3.70
C VAL A 52 8.63 1.16 -4.32
N ILE A 53 8.87 0.04 -3.62
CA ILE A 53 8.55 -1.29 -4.13
C ILE A 53 7.03 -1.43 -4.35
N SER A 54 6.22 -0.98 -3.38
CA SER A 54 4.76 -1.04 -3.47
C SER A 54 4.23 -0.17 -4.62
N GLY A 55 4.81 0.99 -4.84
CA GLY A 55 4.47 1.89 -5.94
C GLY A 55 4.80 1.28 -7.30
N LEU A 56 5.94 0.63 -7.43
CA LEU A 56 6.30 -0.13 -8.64
C LEU A 56 5.34 -1.31 -8.86
N ALA A 57 5.04 -2.09 -7.83
CA ALA A 57 4.07 -3.19 -7.90
C ALA A 57 2.70 -2.69 -8.38
N ALA A 58 2.26 -1.54 -7.84
CA ALA A 58 1.02 -0.91 -8.25
C ALA A 58 1.06 -0.47 -9.72
N ALA A 59 2.15 0.18 -10.16
CA ALA A 59 2.31 0.65 -11.53
C ALA A 59 2.29 -0.50 -12.56
N PHE A 60 2.96 -1.63 -12.25
CA PHE A 60 3.07 -2.75 -13.17
C PHE A 60 1.84 -3.66 -13.20
N ALA A 61 1.16 -3.87 -12.07
CA ALA A 61 0.07 -4.85 -11.97
C ALA A 61 -1.30 -4.23 -11.68
N LEU A 62 -1.37 -3.33 -10.69
CA LEU A 62 -2.66 -2.85 -10.16
C LEU A 62 -3.28 -1.72 -10.99
N GLN A 63 -2.48 -0.79 -11.52
CA GLN A 63 -2.99 0.30 -12.37
C GLN A 63 -3.56 -0.22 -13.71
N PRO A 64 -2.90 -1.16 -14.41
CA PRO A 64 -3.51 -1.81 -15.58
C PRO A 64 -4.80 -2.55 -15.22
N LEU A 65 -4.81 -3.30 -14.11
CA LEU A 65 -6.01 -3.96 -13.61
C LEU A 65 -7.15 -2.97 -13.40
N LEU A 66 -6.90 -1.87 -12.68
CA LEU A 66 -7.89 -0.84 -12.41
C LEU A 66 -8.52 -0.33 -13.71
N LYS A 67 -7.69 0.01 -14.69
CA LYS A 67 -8.12 0.53 -15.98
C LYS A 67 -8.96 -0.49 -16.75
N PHE A 68 -8.41 -1.66 -17.02
CA PHE A 68 -9.08 -2.67 -17.85
C PHE A 68 -10.33 -3.23 -17.17
N ALA A 69 -10.35 -3.34 -15.84
CA ALA A 69 -11.53 -3.75 -15.10
C ALA A 69 -12.62 -2.66 -15.06
N ALA A 70 -12.24 -1.37 -15.10
CA ALA A 70 -13.19 -0.26 -15.12
C ALA A 70 -13.79 -0.02 -16.52
N GLU A 71 -13.04 -0.28 -17.59
CA GLU A 71 -13.49 -0.10 -18.98
C GLU A 71 -14.42 -1.23 -19.47
N GLY A 72 -14.57 -2.32 -18.71
CA GLY A 72 -15.56 -3.37 -18.99
C GLY A 72 -15.21 -4.27 -20.19
N GLY A 73 -13.93 -4.53 -20.44
CA GLY A 73 -13.47 -5.35 -21.57
C GLY A 73 -13.93 -6.82 -21.51
N ASP A 74 -13.82 -7.52 -22.65
CA ASP A 74 -14.46 -8.82 -22.90
C ASP A 74 -14.01 -9.99 -21.99
N ASN A 75 -12.94 -9.87 -21.19
CA ASN A 75 -12.46 -10.96 -20.33
C ASN A 75 -11.96 -10.47 -18.95
N PRO A 76 -12.84 -10.02 -18.04
CA PRO A 76 -12.43 -9.45 -16.75
C PRO A 76 -11.68 -10.45 -15.86
N LYS A 77 -11.99 -11.75 -15.98
CA LYS A 77 -11.33 -12.80 -15.19
C LYS A 77 -9.85 -12.98 -15.56
N GLU A 78 -9.52 -12.89 -16.85
CA GLU A 78 -8.15 -13.04 -17.33
C GLU A 78 -7.28 -11.86 -16.92
N VAL A 79 -7.83 -10.65 -16.96
CA VAL A 79 -7.14 -9.44 -16.48
C VAL A 79 -6.85 -9.53 -14.99
N ILE A 80 -7.85 -9.96 -14.19
CA ILE A 80 -7.69 -10.14 -12.73
C ILE A 80 -6.63 -11.19 -12.43
N SER A 81 -6.66 -12.35 -13.10
CA SER A 81 -5.69 -13.42 -12.86
C SER A 81 -4.27 -13.02 -13.28
N ALA A 82 -4.11 -12.36 -14.43
CA ALA A 82 -2.83 -11.85 -14.90
C ALA A 82 -2.25 -10.82 -13.91
N ALA A 83 -3.07 -9.86 -13.46
CA ALA A 83 -2.63 -8.87 -12.47
C ALA A 83 -2.26 -9.50 -11.13
N LEU A 84 -3.01 -10.51 -10.68
CA LEU A 84 -2.70 -11.25 -9.46
C LEU A 84 -1.34 -11.95 -9.57
N LEU A 85 -1.11 -12.69 -10.65
CA LEU A 85 0.13 -13.42 -10.89
C LEU A 85 1.32 -12.47 -11.03
N LEU A 86 1.17 -11.37 -11.79
CA LEU A 86 2.21 -10.35 -11.94
C LEU A 86 2.57 -9.71 -10.60
N ASN A 87 1.57 -9.37 -9.78
CA ASN A 87 1.82 -8.75 -8.48
C ASN A 87 2.49 -9.74 -7.51
N ILE A 88 2.06 -11.00 -7.46
CA ILE A 88 2.71 -12.05 -6.66
C ILE A 88 4.16 -12.24 -7.10
N ALA A 89 4.40 -12.36 -8.41
CA ALA A 89 5.75 -12.54 -8.94
C ALA A 89 6.64 -11.33 -8.61
N PHE A 90 6.12 -10.11 -8.78
CA PHE A 90 6.84 -8.89 -8.46
C PHE A 90 7.21 -8.82 -6.97
N ILE A 91 6.25 -9.09 -6.08
CA ILE A 91 6.49 -9.08 -4.62
C ILE A 91 7.49 -10.17 -4.22
N ALA A 92 7.39 -11.37 -4.81
CA ALA A 92 8.32 -12.46 -4.51
C ALA A 92 9.76 -12.08 -4.92
N VAL A 93 9.94 -11.56 -6.15
CA VAL A 93 11.26 -11.12 -6.64
C VAL A 93 11.78 -9.95 -5.80
N ALA A 94 10.97 -8.93 -5.53
CA ALA A 94 11.37 -7.78 -4.72
C ALA A 94 11.76 -8.20 -3.29
N SER A 95 11.02 -9.13 -2.69
CA SER A 95 11.33 -9.69 -1.36
C SER A 95 12.67 -10.43 -1.36
N LEU A 96 12.93 -11.26 -2.37
CA LEU A 96 14.21 -11.96 -2.51
C LEU A 96 15.37 -10.99 -2.70
N LEU A 97 15.21 -9.99 -3.56
CA LEU A 97 16.23 -8.97 -3.79
C LEU A 97 16.50 -8.12 -2.55
N ALA A 98 15.47 -7.78 -1.78
CA ALA A 98 15.60 -7.01 -0.54
C ALA A 98 16.38 -7.79 0.53
N VAL A 99 16.10 -9.09 0.69
CA VAL A 99 16.81 -9.94 1.65
C VAL A 99 18.25 -10.20 1.20
N ALA A 100 18.47 -10.51 -0.09
CA ALA A 100 19.80 -10.75 -0.62
C ALA A 100 20.67 -9.48 -0.62
N GLY A 101 20.06 -8.31 -0.86
CA GLY A 101 20.73 -7.02 -0.92
C GLY A 101 20.85 -6.29 0.43
N LYS A 102 20.35 -6.88 1.52
CA LYS A 102 20.19 -6.17 2.81
C LYS A 102 21.46 -5.45 3.31
N ASP A 103 22.61 -6.11 3.19
CA ASP A 103 23.89 -5.58 3.69
C ASP A 103 24.44 -4.49 2.75
N LEU A 104 24.23 -4.66 1.44
CA LEU A 104 24.56 -3.64 0.44
C LEU A 104 23.70 -2.38 0.63
N THR A 105 22.39 -2.53 0.86
CA THR A 105 21.48 -1.42 1.13
C THR A 105 21.88 -0.67 2.40
N GLY A 106 22.22 -1.39 3.47
CA GLY A 106 22.72 -0.78 4.70
C GLY A 106 24.01 0.01 4.49
N ALA A 107 24.96 -0.53 3.72
CA ALA A 107 26.20 0.19 3.40
C ALA A 107 25.96 1.43 2.52
N LEU A 108 25.11 1.31 1.49
CA LEU A 108 24.85 2.38 0.52
C LEU A 108 24.11 3.57 1.14
N LEU A 109 23.24 3.29 2.12
CA LEU A 109 22.48 4.31 2.86
C LEU A 109 23.18 4.75 4.15
N ASN A 110 24.41 4.30 4.40
CA ASN A 110 25.18 4.59 5.62
C ASN A 110 24.42 4.26 6.92
N SER A 111 23.66 3.15 6.92
CA SER A 111 22.90 2.67 8.08
C SER A 111 23.11 1.17 8.30
N PRO A 112 24.03 0.79 9.21
CA PRO A 112 24.27 -0.62 9.54
C PRO A 112 23.06 -1.32 10.18
N THR A 113 22.24 -0.58 10.92
CA THR A 113 21.02 -1.07 11.58
C THR A 113 19.85 -1.27 10.63
N LEU A 114 19.92 -0.78 9.39
CA LEU A 114 18.90 -1.03 8.37
C LEU A 114 18.91 -2.47 7.86
N ALA A 115 20.09 -3.09 7.74
CA ALA A 115 20.23 -4.44 7.21
C ALA A 115 19.35 -5.50 7.91
N PRO A 116 19.27 -5.56 9.27
CA PRO A 116 18.34 -6.48 9.93
C PRO A 116 16.87 -6.09 9.70
N LEU A 117 16.54 -4.80 9.55
CA LEU A 117 15.17 -4.36 9.31
C LEU A 117 14.66 -4.82 7.94
N MET A 118 15.51 -4.92 6.93
CA MET A 118 15.16 -5.41 5.59
C MET A 118 14.54 -6.81 5.60
N LEU A 119 14.78 -7.61 6.65
CA LEU A 119 14.16 -8.93 6.81
C LEU A 119 12.66 -8.86 7.09
N TYR A 120 12.14 -7.72 7.56
CA TYR A 120 10.70 -7.51 7.75
C TYR A 120 9.98 -7.10 6.46
N LEU A 121 10.73 -6.64 5.44
CA LEU A 121 10.15 -6.15 4.20
C LEU A 121 9.28 -7.17 3.46
N PRO A 122 9.66 -8.47 3.35
CA PRO A 122 8.78 -9.47 2.74
C PRO A 122 7.44 -9.60 3.46
N ALA A 123 7.44 -9.56 4.79
CA ALA A 123 6.22 -9.63 5.58
C ALA A 123 5.34 -8.39 5.38
N MET A 124 5.95 -7.20 5.32
CA MET A 124 5.23 -5.95 5.05
C MET A 124 4.58 -5.93 3.66
N LEU A 125 5.31 -6.39 2.64
CA LEU A 125 4.80 -6.50 1.27
C LEU A 125 3.67 -7.53 1.18
N ALA A 126 3.83 -8.70 1.82
CA ALA A 126 2.81 -9.74 1.85
C ALA A 126 1.54 -9.29 2.59
N ALA A 127 1.68 -8.59 3.73
CA ALA A 127 0.54 -8.05 4.48
C ALA A 127 -0.22 -6.99 3.66
N SER A 128 0.51 -6.18 2.90
CA SER A 128 -0.08 -5.11 2.09
C SER A 128 -0.70 -5.61 0.79
N PHE A 129 -0.26 -6.78 0.29
CA PHE A 129 -0.71 -7.37 -0.97
C PHE A 129 -2.22 -7.54 -1.04
N ILE A 130 -2.80 -8.25 -0.06
CA ILE A 130 -4.22 -8.59 -0.05
C ILE A 130 -5.04 -7.30 -0.04
N ARG A 131 -4.70 -6.37 0.85
CA ARG A 131 -5.36 -5.07 0.95
C ARG A 131 -5.30 -4.32 -0.38
N ASN A 132 -4.11 -4.11 -0.94
CA ASN A 132 -3.94 -3.30 -2.14
C ASN A 132 -4.69 -3.89 -3.34
N PHE A 133 -4.63 -5.21 -3.51
CA PHE A 133 -5.36 -5.89 -4.58
C PHE A 133 -6.88 -5.77 -4.41
N THR A 134 -7.40 -5.99 -3.20
CA THR A 134 -8.83 -5.82 -2.90
C THR A 134 -9.29 -4.38 -3.14
N LEU A 135 -8.53 -3.39 -2.70
CA LEU A 135 -8.84 -1.98 -2.93
C LEU A 135 -8.92 -1.65 -4.41
N THR A 136 -7.99 -2.14 -5.22
CA THR A 136 -8.02 -1.94 -6.68
C THR A 136 -9.29 -2.52 -7.31
N LEU A 137 -9.73 -3.70 -6.89
CA LEU A 137 -10.98 -4.31 -7.39
C LEU A 137 -12.24 -3.56 -6.95
N LEU A 138 -12.26 -3.03 -5.73
CA LEU A 138 -13.38 -2.20 -5.25
C LEU A 138 -13.42 -0.86 -5.99
N GLN A 139 -12.26 -0.24 -6.21
CA GLN A 139 -12.13 1.01 -6.96
C GLN A 139 -12.56 0.85 -8.42
N SER A 140 -12.21 -0.28 -9.08
CA SER A 140 -12.63 -0.53 -10.47
C SER A 140 -14.14 -0.65 -10.63
N ARG A 141 -14.86 -0.96 -9.54
CA ARG A 141 -16.32 -1.05 -9.47
C ARG A 141 -16.99 0.20 -8.90
N TYR A 142 -16.23 1.27 -8.65
CA TYR A 142 -16.70 2.51 -8.04
C TYR A 142 -17.36 2.32 -6.65
N LEU A 143 -16.92 1.32 -5.89
CA LEU A 143 -17.38 0.97 -4.54
C LEU A 143 -16.62 1.78 -3.47
N PHE A 144 -16.72 3.10 -3.53
CA PHE A 144 -15.93 4.02 -2.70
C PHE A 144 -16.24 3.94 -1.20
N ARG A 145 -17.45 3.51 -0.82
CA ARG A 145 -17.82 3.34 0.58
C ARG A 145 -17.10 2.13 1.19
N GLU A 146 -16.99 1.05 0.43
CA GLU A 146 -16.30 -0.17 0.82
C GLU A 146 -14.79 0.06 0.90
N VAL A 147 -14.23 0.82 -0.07
CA VAL A 147 -12.84 1.29 -0.04
C VAL A 147 -12.56 2.04 1.27
N PHE A 148 -13.42 3.00 1.63
CA PHE A 148 -13.27 3.76 2.87
C PHE A 148 -13.22 2.86 4.11
N TRP A 149 -14.09 1.86 4.23
CA TRP A 149 -14.10 0.99 5.42
C TRP A 149 -12.86 0.10 5.51
N VAL A 150 -12.37 -0.41 4.37
CA VAL A 150 -11.11 -1.18 4.34
C VAL A 150 -9.94 -0.29 4.77
N ASP A 151 -9.89 0.96 4.30
CA ASP A 151 -8.86 1.92 4.69
C ASP A 151 -8.98 2.38 6.13
N ALA A 152 -10.21 2.57 6.62
CA ALA A 152 -10.45 2.94 8.01
C ALA A 152 -9.94 1.85 8.95
N MET A 153 -10.18 0.56 8.66
CA MET A 153 -9.62 -0.54 9.44
C MET A 153 -8.09 -0.59 9.39
N HIS A 154 -7.49 -0.25 8.25
CA HIS A 154 -6.04 -0.23 8.10
C HIS A 154 -5.39 0.90 8.91
N PHE A 155 -5.95 2.11 8.86
CA PHE A 155 -5.36 3.28 9.51
C PHE A 155 -5.77 3.44 10.98
N LEU A 156 -7.02 3.11 11.34
CA LEU A 156 -7.55 3.31 12.69
C LEU A 156 -7.54 2.02 13.52
N GLY A 157 -7.23 0.88 12.89
CA GLY A 157 -7.37 -0.44 13.49
C GLY A 157 -8.79 -0.99 13.37
N ALA A 158 -8.93 -2.31 13.49
CA ALA A 158 -10.25 -2.93 13.61
C ALA A 158 -10.79 -2.64 15.03
N PRO A 159 -12.06 -2.21 15.18
CA PRO A 159 -12.68 -2.16 16.50
C PRO A 159 -12.64 -3.59 17.06
N ILE A 160 -11.87 -3.76 18.13
CA ILE A 160 -11.82 -5.01 18.88
C ILE A 160 -13.20 -5.13 19.54
N GLY A 161 -14.08 -5.92 18.94
CA GLY A 161 -15.39 -6.28 19.49
C GLY A 161 -15.30 -7.57 20.27
#